data_AF-A0A4R9GMZ9-F1
#
_entry.id   AF-A0A4R9GMZ9-F1
#
_cell.length_a   1.000
_cell.length_b   1.000
_cell.length_c   1.000
_cell.angle_alpha   90.00
_cell.angle_beta   90.00
_cell.angle_gamma   90.00
#
_symmetry.space_group_name_H-M   'P 1'
#
loop_
_entity.id
_entity.type
_entity.pdbx_description
1 polymer ?
#
loop_
_entity_poly.entity_id
_entity_poly.type
_entity_poly.pdbx_seq_one_letter_code
_entity_poly.pdbx_strand_id
1 'polypeptide(L)'
;MDSHKPKPLLNKSELRQIKRSRTRVGGKKVITDDVKKLKSLSVTPDLPAEELVHYYKEPIWIEYYIPRESRFAYEIKYLFVKLIDVEARPAPQDSILREALDKDRFIDLMEIIRLHPEREKLINSSYVNTLQFFESISSGYQQYIQTNDPHYLRIPLYHTETLMKREPSLASLEFLGSFTLHNLNWLIRRLNRGAKEFSLEDETISVLIKRRNEYWEKANLPEDEDFNLFSALFYEQAFPHRGLEELDSDEISDED
;
A
#
# COMPACT_ATOMS: atom_id res chain seq x y z
N MET A 1 -26.55 5.97 23.29
CA MET A 1 -25.22 5.35 23.30
C MET A 1 -24.96 4.90 21.87
N ASP A 2 -24.31 5.75 21.08
CA ASP A 2 -24.14 5.51 19.66
C ASP A 2 -23.02 4.51 19.43
N SER A 3 -23.41 3.38 18.83
CA SER A 3 -22.53 2.32 18.36
C SER A 3 -21.56 2.91 17.33
N HIS A 4 -20.30 3.07 17.73
CA HIS A 4 -19.20 3.47 16.85
C HIS A 4 -18.84 2.29 15.95
N LYS A 5 -19.66 2.04 14.92
CA LYS A 5 -19.29 1.11 13.85
C LYS A 5 -18.23 1.79 12.99
N PRO A 6 -17.08 1.15 12.72
CA PRO A 6 -16.08 1.69 11.81
C PRO A 6 -16.72 1.96 10.45
N LYS A 7 -16.46 3.14 9.88
CA LYS A 7 -16.94 3.49 8.54
C LYS A 7 -16.41 2.45 7.54
N PRO A 8 -17.25 1.91 6.64
CA PRO A 8 -16.78 1.01 5.60
C PRO A 8 -15.67 1.68 4.80
N LEU A 9 -14.63 0.90 4.48
CA LEU A 9 -13.40 1.37 3.81
C LEU A 9 -13.63 1.96 2.41
N LEU A 10 -14.85 1.85 1.87
CA LEU A 10 -15.26 2.32 0.56
C LEU A 10 -16.60 3.08 0.64
N ASN A 11 -16.72 4.18 -0.09
CA ASN A 11 -17.94 4.98 -0.22
C ASN A 11 -18.92 4.35 -1.23
N LYS A 12 -20.22 4.69 -1.14
CA LYS A 12 -21.29 4.24 -2.05
C LYS A 12 -21.00 4.53 -3.53
N SER A 13 -20.20 5.54 -3.86
CA SER A 13 -19.74 5.83 -5.22
C SER A 13 -18.74 4.80 -5.74
N GLU A 14 -17.77 4.40 -4.91
CA GLU A 14 -16.77 3.37 -5.22
C GLU A 14 -17.43 1.99 -5.33
N LEU A 15 -18.38 1.68 -4.44
CA LEU A 15 -19.24 0.49 -4.55
C LEU A 15 -20.07 0.49 -5.84
N ARG A 16 -20.52 1.65 -6.35
CA ARG A 16 -21.27 1.76 -7.61
C ARG A 16 -20.38 1.61 -8.84
N GLN A 17 -19.13 2.09 -8.79
CA GLN A 17 -18.16 1.92 -9.86
C GLN A 17 -17.73 0.44 -9.96
N ILE A 18 -17.48 -0.20 -8.82
CA ILE A 18 -17.29 -1.66 -8.72
C ILE A 18 -18.55 -2.40 -9.18
N LYS A 19 -19.77 -1.96 -8.82
CA LYS A 19 -21.03 -2.55 -9.31
C LYS A 19 -21.30 -2.31 -10.81
N ARG A 20 -20.68 -1.31 -11.44
CA ARG A 20 -20.77 -1.10 -12.91
C ARG A 20 -19.72 -1.91 -13.67
N SER A 21 -18.57 -2.20 -13.06
CA SER A 21 -17.63 -3.21 -13.56
C SER A 21 -18.04 -4.65 -13.22
N ARG A 22 -19.04 -4.85 -12.35
CA ARG A 22 -19.76 -6.13 -12.19
C ARG A 22 -20.55 -6.47 -13.45
N THR A 23 -19.87 -7.00 -14.47
CA THR A 23 -20.51 -8.01 -15.31
C THR A 23 -20.51 -9.32 -14.51
N ARG A 24 -21.45 -9.46 -13.57
CA ARG A 24 -21.67 -10.73 -12.87
C ARG A 24 -22.50 -11.64 -13.77
N VAL A 25 -21.91 -12.73 -14.24
CA VAL A 25 -22.64 -13.97 -14.48
C VAL A 25 -21.92 -15.09 -13.72
N GLY A 26 -22.54 -15.51 -12.61
CA GLY A 26 -22.28 -16.72 -11.82
C GLY A 26 -20.88 -17.33 -11.82
N GLY A 27 -20.08 -17.04 -10.78
CA GLY A 27 -19.02 -17.95 -10.31
C GLY A 27 -17.95 -18.36 -11.33
N LYS A 28 -17.69 -17.53 -12.34
CA LYS A 28 -16.62 -17.77 -13.32
C LYS A 28 -15.68 -16.57 -13.39
N LYS A 29 -14.39 -16.90 -13.29
CA LYS A 29 -13.21 -16.20 -13.80
C LYS A 29 -13.55 -15.02 -14.70
N VAL A 30 -13.02 -13.85 -14.35
CA VAL A 30 -13.02 -12.67 -15.22
C VAL A 30 -12.18 -12.97 -16.45
N ILE A 31 -12.82 -13.57 -17.45
CA ILE A 31 -12.36 -13.55 -18.82
C ILE A 31 -12.79 -12.18 -19.32
N THR A 32 -11.88 -11.20 -19.29
CA THR A 32 -12.07 -10.03 -20.14
C THR A 32 -12.10 -10.55 -21.58
N ASP A 33 -13.26 -10.50 -22.23
CA ASP A 33 -13.52 -11.06 -23.56
C ASP A 33 -12.59 -10.50 -24.67
N ASP A 34 -11.80 -9.47 -24.36
CA ASP A 34 -10.80 -8.93 -25.28
C ASP A 34 -9.38 -9.41 -24.95
N VAL A 35 -9.09 -10.66 -25.32
CA VAL A 35 -7.73 -11.23 -25.32
C VAL A 35 -6.74 -10.32 -26.07
N LYS A 36 -7.21 -9.52 -27.05
CA LYS A 36 -6.34 -8.56 -27.74
C LYS A 36 -5.96 -7.40 -26.84
N LYS A 37 -6.89 -6.84 -26.04
CA LYS A 37 -6.59 -5.80 -25.05
C LYS A 37 -5.57 -6.31 -24.02
N LEU A 38 -5.77 -7.50 -23.46
CA LEU A 38 -4.82 -8.11 -22.50
C LEU A 38 -3.42 -8.31 -23.10
N LYS A 39 -3.34 -8.77 -24.35
CA LYS A 39 -2.07 -8.97 -25.06
C LYS A 39 -1.40 -7.64 -25.45
N SER A 40 -2.18 -6.57 -25.69
CA SER A 40 -1.63 -5.26 -26.05
C SER A 40 -1.14 -4.46 -24.85
N LEU A 41 -1.51 -4.84 -23.62
CA LEU A 41 -1.00 -4.20 -22.41
C LEU A 41 0.52 -4.40 -22.32
N SER A 42 1.24 -3.29 -22.22
CA SER A 42 2.69 -3.33 -21.98
C SER A 42 2.96 -4.07 -20.66
N VAL A 43 3.93 -5.00 -20.69
CA VAL A 43 4.33 -5.81 -19.51
C VAL A 43 4.97 -4.93 -18.43
N THR A 44 5.49 -3.78 -18.85
CA THR A 44 6.25 -2.84 -18.04
C THR A 44 6.00 -1.45 -18.63
N PRO A 45 5.64 -0.45 -17.82
CA PRO A 45 5.69 0.93 -18.26
C PRO A 45 7.15 1.23 -18.64
N ASP A 46 7.35 1.87 -19.78
CA ASP A 46 8.67 2.26 -20.30
C ASP A 46 9.18 3.47 -19.50
N LEU A 47 9.55 3.23 -18.25
CA LEU A 47 10.05 4.25 -17.33
C LEU A 47 11.58 4.13 -17.22
N PRO A 48 12.31 5.26 -17.23
CA PRO A 48 13.72 5.27 -16.90
C PRO A 48 13.98 4.61 -15.54
N ALA A 49 15.14 3.95 -15.39
CA ALA A 49 15.50 3.28 -14.14
C ALA A 49 15.47 4.23 -12.92
N GLU A 50 15.76 5.51 -13.13
CA GLU A 50 15.68 6.55 -12.10
C GLU A 50 14.25 6.79 -11.61
N GLU A 51 13.26 6.75 -12.51
CA GLU A 51 11.84 6.94 -12.16
C GLU A 51 11.27 5.70 -11.46
N LEU A 52 11.72 4.49 -11.82
CA LEU A 52 11.27 3.22 -11.22
C LEU A 52 11.48 3.17 -9.70
N VAL A 53 12.45 3.91 -9.17
CA VAL A 53 12.70 4.03 -7.73
C VAL A 53 11.45 4.52 -6.99
N HIS A 54 10.63 5.35 -7.65
CA HIS A 54 9.44 5.98 -7.08
C HIS A 54 8.16 5.12 -7.18
N TYR A 55 8.28 3.84 -7.55
CA TYR A 55 7.15 2.93 -7.69
C TYR A 55 7.36 1.66 -6.87
N TYR A 56 6.28 1.17 -6.26
CA TYR A 56 6.19 -0.24 -5.86
C TYR A 56 5.73 -1.07 -7.05
N LYS A 57 6.34 -2.25 -7.25
CA LYS A 57 6.09 -3.14 -8.39
C LYS A 57 5.48 -4.43 -7.88
N GLU A 58 4.20 -4.65 -8.18
CA GLU A 58 3.45 -5.85 -7.79
C GLU A 58 3.23 -6.79 -8.98
N PRO A 59 3.59 -8.08 -8.90
CA PRO A 59 3.26 -9.06 -9.94
C PRO A 59 1.75 -9.38 -9.98
N ILE A 60 1.15 -9.27 -11.16
CA ILE A 60 -0.25 -9.63 -11.41
C ILE A 60 -0.31 -10.81 -12.36
N TRP A 61 -1.03 -11.87 -11.95
CA TRP A 61 -1.21 -13.07 -12.75
C TRP A 61 -2.41 -12.92 -13.67
N ILE A 62 -2.20 -13.01 -14.98
CA ILE A 62 -3.29 -12.97 -15.95
C ILE A 62 -3.46 -14.34 -16.54
N GLU A 63 -4.67 -14.89 -16.42
CA GLU A 63 -5.04 -16.14 -17.03
C GLU A 63 -6.09 -15.91 -18.11
N TYR A 64 -5.82 -16.37 -19.32
CA TYR A 64 -6.76 -16.29 -20.43
C TYR A 64 -6.84 -17.60 -21.19
N TYR A 65 -8.03 -17.88 -21.72
CA TYR A 65 -8.29 -19.06 -22.53
C TYR A 65 -7.92 -18.79 -23.99
N ILE A 66 -7.25 -19.75 -24.64
CA ILE A 66 -6.91 -19.72 -26.07
C ILE A 66 -7.81 -20.75 -26.78
N PRO A 67 -8.91 -20.32 -27.44
CA PRO A 67 -9.88 -21.25 -28.02
C PRO A 67 -9.30 -22.17 -29.09
N ARG A 68 -8.37 -21.66 -29.92
CA ARG A 68 -7.74 -22.46 -30.99
C ARG A 68 -6.90 -23.61 -30.47
N GLU A 69 -6.35 -23.46 -29.27
CA GLU A 69 -5.43 -24.42 -28.65
C GLU A 69 -6.11 -25.18 -27.50
N SER A 70 -7.40 -24.90 -27.25
CA SER A 70 -8.18 -25.46 -26.14
C SER A 70 -7.44 -25.49 -24.79
N ARG A 71 -6.69 -24.43 -24.49
CA ARG A 71 -5.86 -24.35 -23.27
C ARG A 71 -5.91 -22.97 -22.62
N PHE A 72 -5.57 -22.93 -21.34
CA PHE A 72 -5.29 -21.69 -20.63
C PHE A 72 -3.82 -21.28 -20.85
N ALA A 73 -3.58 -19.98 -20.91
CA ALA A 73 -2.27 -19.37 -20.87
C ALA A 73 -2.19 -18.45 -19.65
N TYR A 74 -1.00 -18.42 -19.04
CA TYR A 74 -0.69 -17.58 -17.89
C TYR A 74 0.39 -16.58 -18.30
N GLU A 75 0.18 -15.32 -17.94
CA GLU A 75 1.14 -14.25 -18.15
C GLU A 75 1.29 -13.45 -16.87
N ILE A 76 2.53 -13.12 -16.50
CA ILE A 76 2.80 -12.22 -15.38
C ILE A 76 2.96 -10.82 -15.96
N LYS A 77 2.11 -9.91 -15.53
CA LYS A 77 2.24 -8.46 -15.75
C LYS A 77 2.61 -7.80 -14.41
N TYR A 78 2.88 -6.51 -14.43
CA TYR A 78 3.25 -5.78 -13.22
C TYR A 78 2.40 -4.53 -13.03
N LEU A 79 1.80 -4.42 -11.86
CA LEU A 79 1.16 -3.20 -11.38
C LEU A 79 2.23 -2.29 -10.78
N PHE A 80 2.37 -1.08 -11.33
CA PHE A 80 3.29 -0.06 -10.81
C PHE A 80 2.50 0.97 -10.01
N VAL A 81 2.71 0.98 -8.69
CA VAL A 81 2.04 1.91 -7.77
C VAL A 81 2.98 3.04 -7.40
N LYS A 82 2.67 4.28 -7.84
CA LYS A 82 3.48 5.46 -7.53
C LYS A 82 3.49 5.72 -6.02
N LEU A 83 4.67 5.87 -5.44
CA LEU A 83 4.87 6.17 -4.02
C LEU A 83 4.61 7.65 -3.77
N ILE A 84 3.40 7.95 -3.27
CA ILE A 84 2.99 9.31 -2.93
C ILE A 84 3.52 9.67 -1.54
N ASP A 85 4.32 10.73 -1.46
CA ASP A 85 4.85 11.26 -0.20
C ASP A 85 3.72 11.69 0.75
N VAL A 86 4.00 11.59 2.04
CA VAL A 86 3.06 12.06 3.07
C VAL A 86 3.16 13.56 3.23
N GLU A 87 2.03 14.21 3.49
CA GLU A 87 1.99 15.62 3.80
C GLU A 87 2.05 15.81 5.32
N ALA A 88 3.01 16.60 5.79
CA ALA A 88 3.07 17.02 7.18
C ALA A 88 1.96 18.04 7.48
N ARG A 89 1.27 17.89 8.61
CA ARG A 89 0.29 18.88 9.09
C ARG A 89 0.99 20.23 9.33
N PRO A 90 0.26 21.36 9.31
CA PRO A 90 0.84 22.68 9.55
C PRO A 90 1.75 22.73 10.77
N ALA A 91 2.75 23.61 10.76
CA ALA A 91 3.64 23.77 11.91
C ALA A 91 2.84 24.25 13.14
N PRO A 92 3.19 23.80 14.37
CA PRO A 92 4.40 23.05 14.73
C PRO A 92 4.25 21.52 14.87
N GLN A 93 3.06 20.94 14.65
CA GLN A 93 2.73 19.56 15.02
C GLN A 93 3.75 18.53 14.48
N ASP A 94 3.93 18.48 13.16
CA ASP A 94 4.71 17.42 12.51
C ASP A 94 6.17 17.83 12.24
N SER A 95 6.83 18.40 13.25
CA SER A 95 8.22 18.88 13.14
C SER A 95 9.20 17.77 12.71
N ILE A 96 9.11 16.58 13.31
CA ILE A 96 9.98 15.44 12.99
C ILE A 96 9.75 14.96 11.55
N LEU A 97 8.49 14.77 11.16
CA LEU A 97 8.15 14.32 9.82
C LEU A 97 8.60 15.33 8.76
N ARG A 98 8.38 16.63 9.01
CA ARG A 98 8.81 17.69 8.10
C ARG A 98 10.33 17.68 7.90
N GLU A 99 11.09 17.61 8.98
CA GLU A 99 12.55 17.52 8.88
C GLU A 99 13.00 16.28 8.10
N ALA A 100 12.33 15.15 8.31
CA ALA A 100 12.64 13.90 7.62
C ALA A 100 12.35 13.97 6.11
N LEU A 101 11.24 14.61 5.72
CA LEU A 101 10.90 14.86 4.33
C LEU A 101 11.93 15.79 3.67
N ASP A 102 12.26 16.91 4.31
CA ASP A 102 13.19 17.92 3.77
C ASP A 102 14.60 17.35 3.56
N LYS A 103 15.01 16.40 4.41
CA LYS A 103 16.37 15.82 4.41
C LYS A 103 16.46 14.41 3.81
N ASP A 104 15.37 13.87 3.26
CA ASP A 104 15.28 12.46 2.79
C ASP A 104 15.80 11.46 3.84
N ARG A 105 15.37 11.63 5.10
CA ARG A 105 15.81 10.80 6.24
C ARG A 105 14.74 9.79 6.65
N PHE A 106 15.20 8.62 7.06
CA PHE A 106 14.39 7.64 7.79
C PHE A 106 14.09 8.15 9.21
N ILE A 107 12.88 7.93 9.69
CA ILE A 107 12.48 8.28 11.07
C ILE A 107 12.70 7.06 11.97
N ASP A 108 13.85 7.00 12.63
CA ASP A 108 14.16 5.99 13.64
C ASP A 108 13.65 6.43 15.01
N LEU A 109 12.60 5.78 15.51
CA LEU A 109 11.95 6.16 16.77
C LEU A 109 12.89 6.01 17.99
N MET A 110 13.83 5.06 17.94
CA MET A 110 14.83 4.89 19.01
C MET A 110 15.81 6.06 19.03
N GLU A 111 16.18 6.58 17.86
CA GLU A 111 16.97 7.80 17.75
C GLU A 111 16.18 9.03 18.21
N ILE A 112 14.89 9.12 17.87
CA ILE A 112 14.02 10.21 18.30
C ILE A 112 13.89 10.25 19.82
N ILE A 113 13.69 9.12 20.50
CA ILE A 113 13.65 9.06 21.97
C ILE A 113 14.95 9.63 22.57
N ARG A 114 16.09 9.27 22.00
CA ARG A 114 17.41 9.75 22.45
C ARG A 114 17.60 11.26 22.23
N LEU A 115 17.13 11.79 21.10
CA LEU A 115 17.26 13.20 20.73
C LEU A 115 16.22 14.11 21.39
N HIS A 116 15.05 13.55 21.73
CA HIS A 116 13.91 14.24 22.33
C HIS A 116 13.42 13.52 23.60
N PRO A 117 14.20 13.54 24.70
CA PRO A 117 13.81 12.89 25.96
C PRO A 117 12.47 13.40 26.51
N GLU A 118 12.08 14.63 26.18
CA GLU A 118 10.79 15.21 26.57
C GLU A 118 9.59 14.46 25.95
N ARG A 119 9.80 13.75 24.83
CA ARG A 119 8.76 12.99 24.10
C ARG A 119 8.76 11.51 24.47
N GLU A 120 9.80 11.01 25.13
CA GLU A 120 10.01 9.60 25.45
C GLU A 120 8.79 8.96 26.14
N LYS A 121 8.26 9.64 27.18
CA LYS A 121 7.13 9.11 27.95
C LYS A 121 5.92 8.83 27.07
N LEU A 122 5.60 9.77 26.18
CA LEU A 122 4.44 9.67 25.28
C LEU A 122 4.66 8.59 24.21
N ILE A 123 5.88 8.49 23.68
CA ILE A 123 6.27 7.44 22.73
C ILE A 123 6.12 6.07 23.37
N ASN A 124 6.72 5.87 24.55
CA ASN A 124 6.69 4.59 25.26
C ASN A 124 5.26 4.19 25.63
N SER A 125 4.41 5.12 26.05
CA SER A 125 2.99 4.82 26.30
C SER A 125 2.20 4.50 25.03
N SER A 126 2.52 5.15 23.91
CA SER A 126 1.84 4.94 22.62
C SER A 126 2.19 3.59 21.99
N TYR A 127 3.39 3.08 22.27
CA TYR A 127 3.96 1.91 21.59
C TYR A 127 4.38 0.79 22.54
N VAL A 128 3.82 0.74 23.76
CA VAL A 128 4.21 -0.21 24.81
C VAL A 128 4.24 -1.66 24.33
N ASN A 129 3.28 -2.07 23.49
CA ASN A 129 3.15 -3.43 22.97
C ASN A 129 3.87 -3.66 21.63
N THR A 130 4.59 -2.66 21.13
CA THR A 130 5.24 -2.69 19.81
C THR A 130 6.67 -2.16 19.83
N LEU A 131 7.22 -1.82 21.00
CA LEU A 131 8.55 -1.21 21.13
C LEU A 131 9.65 -2.10 20.52
N GLN A 132 9.54 -3.42 20.69
CA GLN A 132 10.46 -4.40 20.09
C GLN A 132 10.55 -4.31 18.56
N PHE A 133 9.47 -3.89 17.87
CA PHE A 133 9.50 -3.70 16.42
C PHE A 133 10.34 -2.47 16.06
N PHE A 134 10.26 -1.39 16.85
CA PHE A 134 11.10 -0.21 16.66
C PHE A 134 12.58 -0.49 16.94
N GLU A 135 12.89 -1.31 17.94
CA GLU A 135 14.27 -1.75 18.21
C GLU A 135 14.84 -2.58 17.04
N SER A 136 14.04 -3.52 16.52
CA SER A 136 14.41 -4.33 15.35
C SER A 136 14.58 -3.48 14.08
N ILE A 137 13.68 -2.53 13.84
CA ILE A 137 13.78 -1.53 12.76
C ILE A 137 15.07 -0.71 12.90
N SER A 138 15.34 -0.17 14.08
CA SER A 138 16.53 0.63 14.36
C SER A 138 17.80 -0.20 14.10
N SER A 139 17.86 -1.43 14.60
CA SER A 139 19.00 -2.34 14.36
C SER A 139 19.24 -2.59 12.87
N GLY A 140 18.19 -2.90 12.10
CA GLY A 140 18.32 -3.12 10.65
C GLY A 140 18.72 -1.85 9.90
N TYR A 141 18.20 -0.69 10.31
CA TYR A 141 18.59 0.61 9.75
C TYR A 141 20.06 0.94 10.06
N GLN A 142 20.53 0.74 11.30
CA GLN A 142 21.94 0.96 11.65
C GLN A 142 22.89 0.02 10.88
N GLN A 143 22.50 -1.25 10.69
CA GLN A 143 23.25 -2.17 9.84
C GLN A 143 23.34 -1.69 8.39
N TYR A 144 22.23 -1.19 7.83
CA TYR A 144 22.24 -0.56 6.51
C TYR A 144 23.18 0.65 6.46
N ILE A 145 23.16 1.54 7.45
CA ILE A 145 24.05 2.71 7.49
C ILE A 145 25.53 2.30 7.57
N GLN A 146 25.85 1.25 8.32
CA GLN A 146 27.23 0.77 8.48
C GLN A 146 27.77 0.04 7.25
N THR A 147 26.93 -0.75 6.58
CA THR A 147 27.33 -1.63 5.47
C THR A 147 27.03 -1.06 4.09
N ASN A 148 26.11 -0.10 4.02
CA ASN A 148 25.47 0.39 2.80
C ASN A 148 24.82 -0.74 1.95
N ASP A 149 24.44 -1.88 2.56
CA ASP A 149 23.73 -2.96 1.87
C ASP A 149 22.21 -2.87 2.10
N PRO A 150 21.40 -2.55 1.07
CA PRO A 150 19.95 -2.44 1.20
C PRO A 150 19.26 -3.75 1.62
N HIS A 151 19.93 -4.90 1.55
CA HIS A 151 19.41 -6.17 2.04
C HIS A 151 18.91 -6.10 3.49
N TYR A 152 19.61 -5.33 4.34
CA TYR A 152 19.27 -5.15 5.75
C TYR A 152 17.97 -4.38 5.98
N LEU A 153 17.44 -3.71 4.95
CA LEU A 153 16.20 -2.94 5.04
C LEU A 153 14.94 -3.79 4.88
N ARG A 154 15.05 -5.08 4.53
CA ARG A 154 13.88 -5.98 4.38
C ARG A 154 13.18 -6.28 5.70
N ILE A 155 13.94 -6.46 6.79
CA ILE A 155 13.37 -6.63 8.14
C ILE A 155 12.69 -5.33 8.62
N PRO A 156 13.33 -4.15 8.53
CA PRO A 156 12.67 -2.88 8.77
C PRO A 156 11.40 -2.67 7.95
N LEU A 157 11.38 -3.06 6.67
CA LEU A 157 10.19 -2.99 5.82
C LEU A 157 9.04 -3.80 6.41
N TYR A 158 9.27 -5.09 6.64
CA TYR A 158 8.27 -6.00 7.20
C TYR A 158 7.70 -5.54 8.55
N HIS A 159 8.56 -5.06 9.45
CA HIS A 159 8.11 -4.53 10.74
C HIS A 159 7.39 -3.19 10.61
N THR A 160 7.75 -2.35 9.64
CA THR A 160 7.03 -1.10 9.35
C THR A 160 5.60 -1.42 8.89
N GLU A 161 5.42 -2.42 8.02
CA GLU A 161 4.07 -2.88 7.61
C GLU A 161 3.25 -3.38 8.81
N THR A 162 3.87 -4.17 9.68
CA THR A 162 3.22 -4.67 10.90
C THR A 162 2.77 -3.51 11.80
N LEU A 163 3.61 -2.48 11.95
CA LEU A 163 3.29 -1.29 12.75
C LEU A 163 2.18 -0.45 12.14
N MET A 164 2.12 -0.34 10.81
CA MET A 164 1.07 0.41 10.11
C MET A 164 -0.35 -0.07 10.46
N LYS A 165 -0.53 -1.37 10.74
CA LYS A 165 -1.82 -1.94 11.17
C LYS A 165 -2.31 -1.41 12.52
N ARG A 166 -1.42 -0.80 13.31
CA ARG A 166 -1.70 -0.26 14.66
C ARG A 166 -1.68 1.26 14.70
N GLU A 167 -1.42 1.92 13.57
CA GLU A 167 -1.50 3.36 13.44
C GLU A 167 -2.96 3.80 13.14
N PRO A 168 -3.38 5.01 13.56
CA PRO A 168 -2.58 6.03 14.24
C PRO A 168 -2.44 5.78 15.76
N SER A 169 -1.24 5.98 16.29
CA SER A 169 -0.97 6.05 17.73
C SER A 169 -1.19 7.46 18.29
N LEU A 170 -1.21 7.61 19.62
CA LEU A 170 -1.28 8.94 20.25
C LEU A 170 -0.08 9.82 19.88
N ALA A 171 1.14 9.26 19.90
CA ALA A 171 2.34 9.97 19.46
C ALA A 171 2.27 10.40 17.98
N SER A 172 1.69 9.58 17.10
CA SER A 172 1.44 9.93 15.70
C SER A 172 0.45 11.08 15.54
N LEU A 173 -0.63 11.05 16.32
CA LEU A 173 -1.62 12.12 16.33
C LEU A 173 -1.05 13.42 16.92
N GLU A 174 -0.10 13.37 17.84
CA GLU A 174 0.44 14.58 18.46
C GLU A 174 1.59 15.21 17.68
N PHE A 175 2.60 14.41 17.27
CA PHE A 175 3.83 15.01 16.70
C PHE A 175 4.61 14.17 15.69
N LEU A 176 4.37 12.86 15.54
CA LEU A 176 5.06 12.06 14.52
C LEU A 176 4.38 12.15 13.15
N GLY A 177 3.08 12.48 13.09
CA GLY A 177 2.31 12.46 11.85
C GLY A 177 2.26 11.06 11.23
N SER A 178 2.10 10.98 9.91
CA SER A 178 2.08 9.70 9.17
C SER A 178 3.49 9.14 8.91
N PHE A 179 4.34 9.09 9.95
CA PHE A 179 5.75 8.70 9.82
C PHE A 179 5.94 7.25 9.35
N THR A 180 5.03 6.32 9.68
CA THR A 180 5.14 4.92 9.22
C THR A 180 4.98 4.82 7.71
N LEU A 181 4.08 5.60 7.11
CA LEU A 181 3.94 5.70 5.66
C LEU A 181 5.14 6.39 4.99
N HIS A 182 5.69 7.44 5.64
CA HIS A 182 6.95 8.05 5.21
C HIS A 182 8.08 7.02 5.17
N ASN A 183 8.25 6.29 6.27
CA ASN A 183 9.26 5.24 6.41
C ASN A 183 9.06 4.12 5.40
N LEU A 184 7.81 3.67 5.17
CA LEU A 184 7.49 2.68 4.13
C LEU A 184 7.99 3.15 2.76
N ASN A 185 7.61 4.36 2.32
CA ASN A 185 8.05 4.92 1.05
C ASN A 185 9.58 5.03 0.98
N TRP A 186 10.23 5.46 2.07
CA TRP A 186 11.68 5.59 2.14
C TRP A 186 12.37 4.23 1.98
N LEU A 187 11.89 3.20 2.67
CA LEU A 187 12.44 1.83 2.61
C LEU A 187 12.28 1.23 1.22
N ILE A 188 11.10 1.33 0.61
CA ILE A 188 10.83 0.87 -0.76
C ILE A 188 11.80 1.54 -1.74
N ARG A 189 11.97 2.87 -1.66
CA ARG A 189 12.90 3.61 -2.53
C ARG A 189 14.35 3.17 -2.34
N ARG A 190 14.80 2.92 -1.11
CA ARG A 190 16.18 2.45 -0.85
C ARG A 190 16.39 1.02 -1.34
N LEU A 191 15.41 0.14 -1.19
CA LEU A 191 15.46 -1.23 -1.73
C LEU A 191 15.47 -1.22 -3.27
N ASN A 192 14.63 -0.38 -3.89
CA ASN A 192 14.60 -0.20 -5.35
C ASN A 192 15.95 0.31 -5.89
N ARG A 193 16.56 1.33 -5.25
CA ARG A 193 17.90 1.81 -5.61
C ARG A 193 18.96 0.71 -5.49
N GLY A 194 18.79 -0.19 -4.54
CA GLY A 194 19.63 -1.36 -4.33
C GLY A 194 19.37 -2.54 -5.27
N ALA A 195 18.38 -2.42 -6.17
CA ALA A 195 17.85 -3.51 -6.98
C ALA A 195 17.58 -4.79 -6.16
N LYS A 196 17.10 -4.63 -4.92
CA LYS A 196 16.76 -5.76 -4.04
C LYS A 196 15.31 -6.14 -4.23
N GLU A 197 15.05 -7.43 -4.34
CA GLU A 197 13.70 -7.97 -4.36
C GLU A 197 13.09 -7.97 -2.96
N PHE A 198 11.83 -7.57 -2.90
CA PHE A 198 10.97 -7.58 -1.71
C PHE A 198 9.51 -7.62 -2.18
N SER A 199 8.62 -8.01 -1.27
CA SER A 199 7.18 -7.99 -1.44
C SER A 199 6.56 -7.27 -0.25
N LEU A 200 5.39 -6.68 -0.47
CA LEU A 200 4.57 -6.12 0.58
C LEU A 200 3.37 -7.04 0.84
N GLU A 201 2.74 -6.88 1.99
CA GLU A 201 1.46 -7.52 2.28
C GLU A 201 0.33 -6.90 1.43
N ASP A 202 -0.67 -7.71 1.09
CA ASP A 202 -1.80 -7.29 0.25
C ASP A 202 -2.53 -6.06 0.81
N GLU A 203 -2.67 -5.96 2.14
CA GLU A 203 -3.25 -4.77 2.77
C GLU A 203 -2.38 -3.52 2.61
N THR A 204 -1.05 -3.66 2.68
CA THR A 204 -0.11 -2.55 2.44
C THR A 204 -0.21 -2.05 1.01
N ILE A 205 -0.26 -2.97 0.04
CA ILE A 205 -0.40 -2.64 -1.39
C ILE A 205 -1.73 -1.91 -1.62
N SER A 206 -2.81 -2.37 -0.99
CA SER A 206 -4.12 -1.72 -1.04
C SER A 206 -4.06 -0.27 -0.53
N VAL A 207 -3.31 -0.01 0.56
CA VAL A 207 -3.08 1.35 1.08
C VAL A 207 -2.30 2.20 0.06
N LEU A 208 -1.27 1.67 -0.59
CA LEU A 208 -0.52 2.38 -1.62
C LEU A 208 -1.39 2.73 -2.83
N ILE A 209 -2.21 1.78 -3.32
CA ILE A 209 -3.16 2.01 -4.43
C ILE A 209 -4.15 3.12 -4.06
N LYS A 210 -4.71 3.06 -2.85
CA LYS A 210 -5.65 4.08 -2.36
C LYS A 210 -5.01 5.47 -2.34
N ARG A 211 -3.81 5.59 -1.76
CA ARG A 211 -3.08 6.88 -1.69
C ARG A 211 -2.75 7.43 -3.08
N ARG A 212 -2.36 6.55 -4.00
CA ARG A 212 -2.15 6.92 -5.41
C ARG A 212 -3.44 7.49 -6.00
N ASN A 213 -4.57 6.81 -5.83
CA ASN A 213 -5.85 7.26 -6.40
C ASN A 213 -6.33 8.59 -5.80
N GLU A 214 -6.22 8.75 -4.48
CA GLU A 214 -6.53 10.03 -3.80
C GLU A 214 -5.67 11.18 -4.34
N TYR A 215 -4.39 10.93 -4.61
CA TYR A 215 -3.51 11.92 -5.23
C TYR A 215 -3.94 12.26 -6.66
N TRP A 216 -4.24 11.24 -7.48
CA TRP A 216 -4.71 11.41 -8.85
C TRP A 216 -5.99 12.25 -8.93
N GLU A 217 -6.95 11.98 -8.05
CA GLU A 217 -8.21 12.72 -7.96
C GLU A 217 -7.97 14.17 -7.53
N LYS A 218 -7.20 14.39 -6.45
CA LYS A 218 -6.89 15.74 -5.93
C LYS A 218 -6.15 16.60 -6.95
N ALA A 219 -5.22 16.00 -7.70
CA ALA A 219 -4.45 16.69 -8.72
C ALA A 219 -5.18 16.77 -10.08
N ASN A 220 -6.40 16.23 -10.19
CA ASN A 220 -7.19 16.18 -11.42
C ASN A 220 -6.39 15.62 -12.61
N LEU A 221 -5.64 14.54 -12.37
CA LEU A 221 -4.83 13.88 -13.39
C LEU A 221 -5.72 13.02 -14.31
N PRO A 222 -5.30 12.80 -15.57
CA PRO A 222 -5.99 11.90 -16.48
C PRO A 222 -6.16 10.50 -15.91
N GLU A 223 -7.27 9.85 -16.28
CA GLU A 223 -7.50 8.45 -15.93
C GLU A 223 -6.42 7.57 -16.56
N ASP A 224 -5.94 6.62 -15.75
CA ASP A 224 -4.93 5.64 -16.14
C ASP A 224 -5.63 4.28 -16.24
N GLU A 225 -6.12 3.97 -17.45
CA GLU A 225 -6.90 2.76 -17.71
C GLU A 225 -6.12 1.48 -17.36
N ASP A 226 -4.82 1.46 -17.65
CA ASP A 226 -3.95 0.30 -17.41
C ASP A 226 -3.76 0.08 -15.90
N PHE A 227 -3.51 1.14 -15.13
CA PHE A 227 -3.47 1.06 -13.68
C PHE A 227 -4.82 0.61 -13.09
N ASN A 228 -5.93 1.14 -13.59
CA ASN A 228 -7.27 0.78 -13.11
C ASN A 228 -7.57 -0.70 -13.37
N LEU A 229 -7.16 -1.23 -14.52
CA LEU A 229 -7.30 -2.65 -14.85
C LEU A 229 -6.40 -3.53 -13.96
N PHE A 230 -5.11 -3.22 -13.84
CA PHE A 230 -4.20 -4.03 -13.05
C PHE A 230 -4.50 -3.97 -11.54
N SER A 231 -4.93 -2.83 -11.02
CA SER A 231 -5.37 -2.72 -9.62
C SER A 231 -6.67 -3.46 -9.34
N ALA A 232 -7.60 -3.53 -10.30
CA ALA A 232 -8.80 -4.36 -10.18
C ALA A 232 -8.43 -5.86 -10.12
N LEU A 233 -7.56 -6.32 -11.01
CA LEU A 233 -7.06 -7.70 -11.00
C LEU A 233 -6.33 -8.05 -9.70
N PHE A 234 -5.52 -7.12 -9.19
CA PHE A 234 -4.88 -7.26 -7.86
C PHE A 234 -5.93 -7.52 -6.78
N TYR A 235 -6.97 -6.69 -6.67
CA TYR A 235 -8.00 -6.86 -5.64
C TYR A 235 -8.77 -8.17 -5.74
N GLU A 236 -9.02 -8.67 -6.95
CA GLU A 236 -9.66 -9.98 -7.17
C GLU A 236 -8.78 -11.14 -6.69
N GLN A 237 -7.46 -11.02 -6.85
CA GLN A 237 -6.49 -12.05 -6.47
C GLN A 237 -6.18 -12.04 -4.98
N ALA A 238 -5.95 -10.85 -4.42
CA ALA A 238 -5.58 -10.65 -3.02
C ALA A 238 -6.77 -10.86 -2.06
N PHE A 239 -8.00 -10.54 -2.49
CA PHE A 239 -9.18 -10.58 -1.62
C PHE A 239 -10.37 -11.32 -2.28
N PRO A 240 -10.24 -12.63 -2.57
CA PRO A 240 -11.22 -13.39 -3.36
C PRO A 240 -12.61 -13.49 -2.72
N HIS A 241 -12.72 -13.28 -1.41
CA HIS A 241 -13.98 -13.35 -0.66
C HIS A 241 -14.63 -11.99 -0.36
N ARG A 242 -14.02 -10.89 -0.81
CA ARG A 242 -14.51 -9.54 -0.51
C ARG A 242 -15.90 -9.31 -1.14
N GLY A 243 -16.91 -9.09 -0.29
CA GLY A 243 -18.30 -8.87 -0.72
C GLY A 243 -19.15 -10.14 -0.87
N LEU A 244 -18.69 -11.29 -0.36
CA LEU A 244 -19.55 -12.47 -0.13
C LEU A 244 -20.46 -12.26 1.09
N GLU A 245 -19.97 -11.59 2.14
CA GLU A 245 -20.75 -11.30 3.36
C GLU A 245 -21.94 -10.35 3.11
N GLU A 246 -21.84 -9.45 2.12
CA GLU A 246 -22.96 -8.56 1.73
C GLU A 246 -24.08 -9.33 1.01
N LEU A 247 -23.79 -10.48 0.40
CA LEU A 247 -24.80 -11.31 -0.28
C LEU A 247 -25.66 -12.08 0.73
N ASP A 248 -25.04 -12.64 1.78
CA ASP A 248 -25.76 -13.35 2.83
C ASP A 248 -26.68 -12.43 3.64
N SER A 249 -26.35 -11.14 3.79
CA SER A 249 -27.19 -10.18 4.51
C SER A 249 -28.39 -9.68 3.72
N ASP A 250 -28.25 -9.54 2.39
CA ASP A 250 -29.35 -9.09 1.53
C ASP A 250 -30.37 -10.23 1.32
N GLU A 251 -29.93 -11.50 1.26
CA GLU A 251 -30.82 -12.67 1.15
C GLU A 251 -31.68 -12.91 2.41
N ILE A 252 -31.23 -12.49 3.59
CA ILE A 252 -32.01 -12.60 4.83
C ILE A 252 -33.07 -11.48 4.93
N SER A 253 -32.90 -10.37 4.20
CA SER A 253 -33.81 -9.21 4.27
C SER A 253 -34.99 -9.26 3.30
N ASP A 254 -35.00 -10.20 2.36
CA ASP A 254 -36.07 -10.40 1.38
C ASP A 254 -37.08 -11.51 1.80
N GLU A 255 -36.94 -12.08 3.00
CA GLU A 255 -37.84 -13.12 3.54
C GLU A 255 -38.76 -12.67 4.72
N ASP A 256 -38.93 -11.37 4.98
CA ASP A 256 -39.93 -10.84 5.94
C ASP A 256 -41.03 -9.99 5.28
#